data_AF-A0A8F0FRL0-F1
#
_entry.id   AF-A0A8F0FRL0-F1
#
_cell.length_a   1.000
_cell.length_b   1.000
_cell.length_c   1.000
_cell.angle_alpha   90.00
_cell.angle_beta   90.00
_cell.angle_gamma   90.00
#
_symmetry.space_group_name_H-M   'P 1'
#
loop_
_entity.id
_entity.type
_entity.pdbx_description
1 polymer ?
#
loop_
_entity_poly.entity_id
_entity_poly.type
_entity_poly.pdbx_seq_one_letter_code
_entity_poly.pdbx_strand_id
1 'polypeptide(L)'
;HPFEWKPPLTNVSTSTDVGIIDGLSGLNRSVDEYPVEAISKRFRYDTALVSTLKDMEEDILEGLKSQDLEEYLSGPFTVVVKESCDGMGDVSEKHGGGPAVPEKAVRFSYTIMTISVANGSGSVRIFEEAKPNSELCCKPLCLMLADESDHETLTAILSPLIAERETMKSSELMLEIGGILRSFKFIFRGTGYDEKLVREVEGLEASGSVYICTLCDATRLEASQNLVFHSITRSHSENLQRYETWRANPYHESVDELRDRVKGVSAKPFIETLPSIDALHCDIGNAAEFYRIFQLEIGEVYKNSNATREERKKWQTILDKHLRKKMNLKPIMRMNGNFARKLMSKETVEAVCELVQCEERQEALKELMDLYLKMKPVWR
;
A
#
# COMPACT_ATOMS: atom_id res chain seq x y z
N HIS A 1 1.04 -10.44 27.76
CA HIS A 1 1.00 -9.36 28.79
C HIS A 1 -0.46 -9.03 29.08
N PRO A 2 -0.85 -8.75 30.34
CA PRO A 2 -2.21 -8.31 30.63
C PRO A 2 -2.44 -6.87 30.12
N PHE A 3 -3.65 -6.60 29.64
CA PHE A 3 -4.08 -5.29 29.16
C PHE A 3 -5.61 -5.16 29.24
N GLU A 4 -6.12 -3.93 29.13
CA GLU A 4 -7.56 -3.63 29.13
C GLU A 4 -7.85 -2.56 28.08
N TRP A 5 -9.03 -2.58 27.46
CA TRP A 5 -9.50 -1.51 26.58
C TRP A 5 -10.66 -0.73 27.22
N LYS A 6 -10.63 0.60 27.12
CA LYS A 6 -11.65 1.50 27.67
C LYS A 6 -12.17 2.47 26.61
N PRO A 7 -13.44 2.36 26.19
CA PRO A 7 -14.40 1.28 26.51
C PRO A 7 -13.98 -0.10 25.95
N PRO A 8 -14.56 -1.21 26.42
CA PRO A 8 -14.27 -2.53 25.85
C PRO A 8 -14.54 -2.58 24.34
N LEU A 9 -13.68 -3.31 23.62
CA LEU A 9 -13.79 -3.47 22.17
C LEU A 9 -15.05 -4.27 21.80
N THR A 10 -15.81 -3.78 20.82
CA THR A 10 -17.02 -4.45 20.34
C THR A 10 -16.64 -5.67 19.51
N ASN A 11 -17.27 -6.83 19.76
CA ASN A 11 -17.03 -8.09 19.04
C ASN A 11 -15.58 -8.61 19.12
N VAL A 12 -14.77 -8.16 20.09
CA VAL A 12 -13.43 -8.68 20.35
C VAL A 12 -13.40 -9.28 21.75
N SER A 13 -12.85 -10.48 21.88
CA SER A 13 -12.72 -11.15 23.18
C SER A 13 -11.83 -10.36 24.13
N THR A 14 -12.23 -10.25 25.40
CA THR A 14 -11.44 -9.60 26.46
C THR A 14 -10.25 -10.45 26.94
N SER A 15 -10.12 -11.69 26.47
CA SER A 15 -9.01 -12.57 26.84
C SER A 15 -7.68 -12.02 26.34
N THR A 16 -6.65 -12.02 27.18
CA THR A 16 -5.32 -11.45 26.88
C THR A 16 -4.25 -12.51 26.63
N ASP A 17 -4.63 -13.78 26.64
CA ASP A 17 -3.78 -14.97 26.43
C ASP A 17 -3.87 -15.52 24.99
N VAL A 18 -4.49 -14.77 24.07
CA VAL A 18 -4.65 -15.18 22.67
C VAL A 18 -3.35 -14.95 21.89
N GLY A 19 -2.77 -16.02 21.36
CA GLY A 19 -1.58 -15.95 20.50
C GLY A 19 -1.91 -16.04 19.01
N ILE A 20 -1.31 -17.02 18.34
CA ILE A 20 -1.59 -17.33 16.93
C ILE A 20 -2.94 -18.05 16.85
N ILE A 21 -3.82 -17.57 15.98
CA ILE A 21 -5.15 -18.13 15.72
C ILE A 21 -5.32 -18.45 14.24
N ASP A 22 -6.29 -19.32 13.94
CA ASP A 22 -6.66 -19.63 12.56
C ASP A 22 -7.25 -18.38 11.88
N GLY A 23 -6.65 -17.93 10.79
CA GLY A 23 -7.08 -16.70 10.11
C GLY A 23 -8.46 -16.82 9.48
N LEU A 24 -8.93 -18.04 9.23
CA LEU A 24 -10.31 -18.31 8.80
C LEU A 24 -11.36 -17.94 9.86
N SER A 25 -10.96 -17.72 11.11
CA SER A 25 -11.82 -17.16 12.17
C SER A 25 -13.18 -17.86 12.33
N GLY A 26 -13.20 -19.19 12.18
CA GLY A 26 -14.41 -20.01 12.33
C GLY A 26 -15.25 -20.19 11.05
N LEU A 27 -14.73 -19.80 9.88
CA LEU A 27 -15.39 -20.02 8.59
C LEU A 27 -15.75 -21.51 8.41
N ASN A 28 -17.02 -21.77 8.09
CA ASN A 28 -17.55 -23.12 7.96
C ASN A 28 -16.91 -23.82 6.75
N ARG A 29 -16.45 -25.06 6.95
CA ARG A 29 -15.81 -25.88 5.90
C ARG A 29 -16.69 -27.05 5.44
N SER A 30 -18.00 -26.94 5.64
CA SER A 30 -18.94 -27.92 5.10
C SER A 30 -18.90 -27.91 3.56
N VAL A 31 -19.19 -29.06 2.95
CA VAL A 31 -19.34 -29.20 1.49
C VAL A 31 -20.51 -28.42 0.92
N ASP A 32 -21.44 -28.00 1.78
CA ASP A 32 -22.59 -27.17 1.42
C ASP A 32 -22.26 -25.67 1.34
N GLU A 33 -21.10 -25.26 1.88
CA GLU A 33 -20.66 -23.86 1.96
C GLU A 33 -19.69 -23.53 0.83
N TYR A 34 -19.34 -22.25 0.70
CA TYR A 34 -18.33 -21.83 -0.27
C TYR A 34 -16.98 -22.51 0.00
N PRO A 35 -16.33 -23.10 -1.01
CA PRO A 35 -15.08 -23.81 -0.82
C PRO A 35 -13.97 -22.85 -0.38
N VAL A 36 -13.36 -23.14 0.76
CA VAL A 36 -12.27 -22.34 1.32
C VAL A 36 -10.93 -22.98 0.95
N GLU A 37 -10.39 -22.59 -0.19
CA GLU A 37 -9.10 -23.07 -0.73
C GLU A 37 -7.92 -22.20 -0.22
N ALA A 38 -7.89 -21.96 1.09
CA ALA A 38 -6.90 -21.11 1.72
C ALA A 38 -6.42 -21.65 3.06
N ILE A 39 -5.15 -21.36 3.38
CA ILE A 39 -4.57 -21.59 4.71
C ILE A 39 -4.15 -20.24 5.26
N SER A 40 -4.64 -19.87 6.42
CA SER A 40 -4.30 -18.58 7.05
C SER A 40 -3.98 -18.71 8.53
N LYS A 41 -3.04 -17.90 9.01
CA LYS A 41 -2.73 -17.73 10.44
C LYS A 41 -2.50 -16.25 10.73
N ARG A 42 -3.01 -15.79 11.86
CA ARG A 42 -2.90 -14.40 12.27
C ARG A 42 -2.72 -14.27 13.78
N PHE A 43 -2.25 -13.10 14.21
CA PHE A 43 -2.47 -12.63 15.57
C PHE A 43 -3.81 -11.87 15.64
N ARG A 44 -4.38 -11.80 16.84
CA ARG A 44 -5.43 -10.81 17.12
C ARG A 44 -4.78 -9.42 17.17
N TYR A 45 -5.36 -8.43 16.50
CA TYR A 45 -4.68 -7.18 16.21
C TYR A 45 -4.32 -6.39 17.47
N ASP A 46 -5.26 -6.27 18.41
CA ASP A 46 -5.00 -5.67 19.73
C ASP A 46 -3.84 -6.33 20.48
N THR A 47 -3.75 -7.65 20.44
CA THR A 47 -2.72 -8.42 21.14
C THR A 47 -1.36 -8.24 20.47
N ALA A 48 -1.32 -8.16 19.13
CA ALA A 48 -0.10 -7.85 18.39
C ALA A 48 0.42 -6.44 18.72
N LEU A 49 -0.47 -5.44 18.77
CA LEU A 49 -0.14 -4.07 19.17
C LEU A 49 0.40 -4.01 20.61
N VAL A 50 -0.25 -4.71 21.54
CA VAL A 50 0.22 -4.82 22.94
C VAL A 50 1.61 -5.43 23.01
N SER A 51 1.84 -6.53 22.28
CA SER A 51 3.16 -7.17 22.23
C SER A 51 4.21 -6.21 21.68
N THR A 52 3.88 -5.44 20.63
CA THR A 52 4.83 -4.50 20.02
C THR A 52 5.13 -3.32 20.94
N LEU A 53 4.13 -2.74 21.59
CA LEU A 53 4.34 -1.67 22.57
C LEU A 53 5.16 -2.14 23.77
N LYS A 54 5.02 -3.41 24.17
CA LYS A 54 5.83 -4.03 25.22
C LYS A 54 7.27 -4.24 24.78
N ASP A 55 7.50 -4.68 23.56
CA ASP A 55 8.85 -4.80 22.99
C ASP A 55 9.55 -3.42 22.91
N MET A 56 8.78 -2.34 22.76
CA MET A 56 9.25 -0.95 22.68
C MET A 56 9.25 -0.22 24.04
N GLU A 57 9.15 -0.93 25.16
CA GLU A 57 9.05 -0.33 26.50
C GLU A 57 10.26 0.57 26.81
N GLU A 58 11.48 0.12 26.48
CA GLU A 58 12.70 0.91 26.69
C GLU A 58 12.72 2.16 25.81
N ASP A 59 12.36 2.05 24.52
CA ASP A 59 12.30 3.17 23.57
C ASP A 59 11.29 4.24 24.02
N ILE A 60 10.14 3.82 24.57
CA ILE A 60 9.11 4.72 25.08
C ILE A 60 9.62 5.50 26.31
N LEU A 61 10.29 4.83 27.24
CA LEU A 61 10.81 5.44 28.46
C LEU A 61 12.01 6.36 28.15
N GLU A 62 12.92 5.94 27.28
CA GLU A 62 14.01 6.79 26.79
C GLU A 62 13.46 8.00 26.03
N GLY A 63 12.42 7.80 25.23
CA GLY A 63 11.69 8.86 24.53
C GLY A 63 11.14 9.93 25.48
N LEU A 64 10.47 9.53 26.56
CA LEU A 64 9.99 10.45 27.60
C LEU A 64 11.13 11.25 28.21
N LYS A 65 12.22 10.56 28.60
CA LYS A 65 13.39 11.19 29.20
C LYS A 65 14.09 12.17 28.25
N SER A 66 14.21 11.82 26.97
CA SER A 66 14.83 12.67 25.94
C SER A 66 14.08 13.98 25.69
N GLN A 67 12.78 13.99 26.00
CA GLN A 67 11.90 15.15 25.86
C GLN A 67 11.68 15.88 27.20
N ASP A 68 12.48 15.58 28.23
CA ASP A 68 12.37 16.13 29.60
C ASP A 68 10.96 15.96 30.20
N LEU A 69 10.27 14.86 29.86
CA LEU A 69 8.95 14.52 30.39
C LEU A 69 9.06 13.61 31.62
N GLU A 70 8.10 13.74 32.53
CA GLU A 70 8.05 12.92 33.73
C GLU A 70 7.86 11.44 33.37
N GLU A 71 8.73 10.57 33.89
CA GLU A 71 8.67 9.13 33.60
C GLU A 71 7.32 8.53 34.02
N TYR A 72 6.60 9.11 34.98
CA TYR A 72 5.30 8.63 35.44
C TYR A 72 4.08 9.11 34.64
N LEU A 73 4.29 9.80 33.51
CA LEU A 73 3.23 10.32 32.66
C LEU A 73 2.30 9.21 32.10
N SER A 74 1.05 9.15 32.54
CA SER A 74 0.13 8.07 32.16
C SER A 74 -0.54 8.22 30.79
N GLY A 75 -0.29 9.30 30.05
CA GLY A 75 -0.89 9.56 28.73
C GLY A 75 -2.13 10.47 28.79
N PRO A 76 -2.95 10.52 27.70
CA PRO A 76 -2.99 9.54 26.61
C PRO A 76 -1.83 9.71 25.61
N PHE A 77 -1.20 8.59 25.28
CA PHE A 77 -0.24 8.47 24.18
C PHE A 77 -1.00 8.24 22.87
N THR A 78 -0.56 8.85 21.78
CA THR A 78 -1.08 8.62 20.43
C THR A 78 -0.06 7.86 19.62
N VAL A 79 -0.42 6.64 19.22
CA VAL A 79 0.37 5.71 18.42
C VAL A 79 -0.12 5.78 16.98
N VAL A 80 0.76 6.17 16.06
CA VAL A 80 0.46 6.14 14.62
C VAL A 80 0.97 4.82 14.04
N VAL A 81 0.05 4.04 13.49
CA VAL A 81 0.31 2.71 12.94
C VAL A 81 0.19 2.78 11.41
N LYS A 82 1.28 2.49 10.70
CA LYS A 82 1.23 2.25 9.25
C LYS A 82 0.78 0.81 9.02
N GLU A 83 -0.28 0.62 8.25
CA GLU A 83 -0.75 -0.69 7.82
C GLU A 83 -0.28 -0.97 6.40
N SER A 84 0.04 -2.22 6.11
CA SER A 84 0.54 -2.66 4.81
C SER A 84 -0.04 -4.02 4.47
N CYS A 85 -0.42 -4.20 3.21
CA CYS A 85 -0.90 -5.48 2.70
C CYS A 85 -0.33 -5.67 1.30
N ASP A 86 0.29 -6.82 1.06
CA ASP A 86 0.89 -7.14 -0.23
C ASP A 86 0.61 -8.59 -0.65
N GLY A 87 0.25 -8.77 -1.92
CA GLY A 87 0.18 -10.06 -2.58
C GLY A 87 1.54 -10.48 -3.15
N MET A 88 1.85 -11.76 -3.00
CA MET A 88 3.07 -12.40 -3.47
C MET A 88 2.72 -13.53 -4.44
N GLY A 89 3.36 -13.54 -5.60
CA GLY A 89 3.32 -14.66 -6.53
C GLY A 89 4.48 -15.64 -6.28
N ASP A 90 4.49 -16.74 -7.05
CA ASP A 90 5.56 -17.74 -7.06
C ASP A 90 5.81 -18.39 -5.67
N VAL A 91 4.74 -18.60 -4.91
CA VAL A 91 4.79 -19.26 -3.59
C VAL A 91 4.39 -20.72 -3.74
N SER A 92 5.34 -21.60 -4.04
CA SER A 92 5.05 -23.00 -4.37
C SER A 92 4.25 -23.74 -3.31
N GLU A 93 3.21 -24.45 -3.76
CA GLU A 93 2.42 -25.34 -2.91
C GLU A 93 3.27 -26.54 -2.46
N LYS A 94 3.00 -27.03 -1.24
CA LYS A 94 3.63 -28.25 -0.72
C LYS A 94 2.67 -29.43 -0.85
N HIS A 95 3.21 -30.61 -1.16
CA HIS A 95 2.46 -31.86 -0.95
C HIS A 95 2.05 -32.01 0.52
N GLY A 96 0.86 -32.57 0.76
CA GLY A 96 0.35 -32.80 2.12
C GLY A 96 -1.13 -33.16 2.15
N GLY A 97 -1.70 -33.27 3.35
CA GLY A 97 -3.13 -33.55 3.58
C GLY A 97 -4.00 -32.31 3.77
N GLY A 98 -3.56 -31.14 3.29
CA GLY A 98 -4.29 -29.87 3.38
C GLY A 98 -5.27 -29.67 2.21
N PRO A 99 -6.05 -28.56 2.22
CA PRO A 99 -6.78 -28.15 1.03
C PRO A 99 -5.80 -27.84 -0.11
N ALA A 100 -6.28 -27.91 -1.35
CA ALA A 100 -5.57 -27.28 -2.46
C ALA A 100 -5.46 -25.77 -2.16
N VAL A 101 -4.28 -25.20 -2.35
CA VAL A 101 -4.04 -23.77 -2.14
C VAL A 101 -3.40 -23.13 -3.36
N PRO A 102 -3.67 -21.84 -3.64
CA PRO A 102 -3.00 -21.16 -4.73
C PRO A 102 -1.50 -21.03 -4.46
N GLU A 103 -0.68 -21.01 -5.53
CA GLU A 103 0.77 -20.73 -5.43
C GLU A 103 1.06 -19.22 -5.24
N LYS A 104 0.29 -18.60 -4.34
CA LYS A 104 0.29 -17.19 -4.01
C LYS A 104 0.11 -17.03 -2.50
N ALA A 105 0.56 -15.90 -1.98
CA ALA A 105 0.32 -15.52 -0.61
C ALA A 105 -0.12 -14.07 -0.49
N VAL A 106 -0.87 -13.75 0.54
CA VAL A 106 -1.13 -12.37 0.97
C VAL A 106 -0.61 -12.20 2.38
N ARG A 107 0.07 -11.08 2.62
CA ARG A 107 0.59 -10.72 3.93
C ARG A 107 0.04 -9.38 4.37
N PHE A 108 -0.68 -9.37 5.47
CA PHE A 108 -1.06 -8.14 6.19
C PHE A 108 -0.07 -7.90 7.33
N SER A 109 0.47 -6.69 7.41
CA SER A 109 1.49 -6.28 8.38
C SER A 109 1.22 -4.86 8.88
N TYR A 110 1.91 -4.48 9.96
CA TYR A 110 1.89 -3.12 10.47
C TYR A 110 3.25 -2.68 11.00
N THR A 111 3.41 -1.37 11.16
CA THR A 111 4.58 -0.73 11.78
C THR A 111 4.11 0.41 12.67
N ILE A 112 4.62 0.47 13.91
CA ILE A 112 4.46 1.65 14.74
C ILE A 112 5.40 2.73 14.19
N MET A 113 4.84 3.78 13.61
CA MET A 113 5.59 4.85 12.97
C MET A 113 6.05 5.89 13.98
N THR A 114 5.13 6.33 14.84
CA THR A 114 5.41 7.34 15.86
C THR A 114 4.59 7.07 17.12
N ILE A 115 5.15 7.48 18.26
CA ILE A 115 4.42 7.58 19.52
C ILE A 115 4.59 9.00 20.02
N SER A 116 3.49 9.64 20.39
CA SER A 116 3.46 11.00 20.88
C SER A 116 2.55 11.14 22.09
N VAL A 117 2.72 12.19 22.87
CA VAL A 117 1.91 12.47 24.06
C VAL A 117 1.53 13.94 24.09
N ALA A 118 0.33 14.25 24.58
CA ALA A 118 -0.12 15.62 24.73
C ALA A 118 0.75 16.36 25.77
N ASN A 119 1.21 17.56 25.43
CA ASN A 119 1.93 18.44 26.35
C ASN A 119 1.44 19.88 26.17
N GLY A 120 0.70 20.40 27.15
CA GLY A 120 0.06 21.72 27.07
C GLY A 120 -0.93 21.81 25.89
N SER A 121 -0.71 22.75 24.97
CA SER A 121 -1.53 22.94 23.77
C SER A 121 -1.06 22.14 22.54
N GLY A 122 0.03 21.38 22.66
CA GLY A 122 0.64 20.64 21.57
C GLY A 122 0.77 19.14 21.84
N SER A 123 1.41 18.44 20.89
CA SER A 123 1.80 17.03 21.03
C SER A 123 3.32 16.93 20.86
N VAL A 124 3.96 16.21 21.76
CA VAL A 124 5.40 15.94 21.74
C VAL A 124 5.63 14.51 21.30
N ARG A 125 6.50 14.31 20.31
CA ARG A 125 6.86 12.99 19.80
C ARG A 125 7.96 12.41 20.68
N ILE A 126 7.72 11.22 21.23
CA ILE A 126 8.67 10.49 22.07
C ILE A 126 9.34 9.34 21.33
N PHE A 127 8.73 8.84 20.26
CA PHE A 127 9.30 7.81 19.40
C PHE A 127 9.00 8.11 17.94
N GLU A 128 9.96 7.83 17.08
CA GLU A 128 9.84 7.84 15.62
C GLU A 128 10.68 6.70 15.03
N GLU A 129 10.06 5.88 14.18
CA GLU A 129 10.76 4.80 13.50
C GLU A 129 11.77 5.40 12.49
N ALA A 130 13.06 5.20 12.77
CA ALA A 130 14.15 5.75 11.97
C ALA A 130 14.22 5.15 10.56
N LYS A 131 13.77 3.90 10.38
CA LYS A 131 13.78 3.19 9.09
C LYS A 131 12.41 2.58 8.80
N PRO A 132 11.38 3.38 8.46
CA PRO A 132 9.97 2.95 8.39
C PRO A 132 9.61 1.97 7.26
N ASN A 133 10.60 1.65 6.42
CA ASN A 133 10.48 0.67 5.34
C ASN A 133 11.45 -0.51 5.52
N SER A 134 12.05 -0.68 6.72
CA SER A 134 12.87 -1.84 7.04
C SER A 134 12.01 -3.07 7.33
N GLU A 135 12.52 -4.22 6.93
CA GLU A 135 12.04 -5.54 7.32
C GLU A 135 11.99 -5.75 8.84
N LEU A 136 12.79 -5.02 9.62
CA LEU A 136 12.87 -5.17 11.08
C LEU A 136 11.66 -4.58 11.81
N CYS A 137 11.08 -3.51 11.27
CA CYS A 137 9.95 -2.79 11.87
C CYS A 137 8.59 -3.21 11.29
N CYS A 138 8.58 -3.93 10.17
CA CYS A 138 7.35 -4.43 9.54
C CYS A 138 6.88 -5.73 10.21
N LYS A 139 6.02 -5.60 11.22
CA LYS A 139 5.53 -6.72 12.02
C LYS A 139 4.42 -7.47 11.27
N PRO A 140 4.57 -8.79 11.02
CA PRO A 140 3.54 -9.56 10.34
C PRO A 140 2.34 -9.76 11.26
N LEU A 141 1.14 -9.54 10.74
CA LEU A 141 -0.11 -9.69 11.49
C LEU A 141 -0.95 -10.87 10.99
N CYS A 142 -1.04 -11.05 9.66
CA CYS A 142 -1.75 -12.16 9.04
C CYS A 142 -1.01 -12.63 7.79
N LEU A 143 -0.87 -13.95 7.68
CA LEU A 143 -0.30 -14.64 6.54
C LEU A 143 -1.36 -15.60 6.00
N MET A 144 -1.64 -15.51 4.71
CA MET A 144 -2.55 -16.44 4.04
C MET A 144 -1.95 -16.93 2.73
N LEU A 145 -2.14 -18.22 2.44
CA LEU A 145 -1.99 -18.76 1.09
C LEU A 145 -3.32 -18.54 0.38
N ALA A 146 -3.41 -17.42 -0.31
CA ALA A 146 -4.58 -16.95 -1.05
C ALA A 146 -4.12 -16.02 -2.19
N ASP A 147 -4.98 -15.79 -3.16
CA ASP A 147 -4.78 -14.77 -4.19
C ASP A 147 -5.39 -13.45 -3.71
N GLU A 148 -4.65 -12.34 -3.79
CA GLU A 148 -5.21 -11.01 -3.48
C GLU A 148 -6.34 -10.60 -4.43
N SER A 149 -6.46 -11.28 -5.57
CA SER A 149 -7.53 -11.08 -6.56
C SER A 149 -8.75 -11.99 -6.35
N ASP A 150 -8.69 -12.91 -5.38
CA ASP A 150 -9.86 -13.65 -4.90
C ASP A 150 -10.50 -12.82 -3.76
N HIS A 151 -11.48 -12.01 -4.14
CA HIS A 151 -12.10 -11.04 -3.24
C HIS A 151 -12.85 -11.73 -2.09
N GLU A 152 -13.54 -12.83 -2.37
CA GLU A 152 -14.29 -13.62 -1.41
C GLU A 152 -13.36 -14.17 -0.32
N THR A 153 -12.26 -14.82 -0.70
CA THR A 153 -11.28 -15.36 0.25
C THR A 153 -10.57 -14.24 1.01
N LEU A 154 -10.15 -13.18 0.32
CA LEU A 154 -9.46 -12.05 0.93
C LEU A 154 -10.32 -11.37 2.00
N THR A 155 -11.57 -11.07 1.67
CA THR A 155 -12.50 -10.41 2.62
C THR A 155 -12.88 -11.33 3.78
N ALA A 156 -13.08 -12.63 3.54
CA ALA A 156 -13.37 -13.59 4.60
C ALA A 156 -12.24 -13.65 5.64
N ILE A 157 -10.98 -13.62 5.19
CA ILE A 157 -9.80 -13.72 6.08
C ILE A 157 -9.46 -12.38 6.73
N LEU A 158 -9.58 -11.25 6.02
CA LEU A 158 -9.18 -9.93 6.54
C LEU A 158 -10.28 -9.22 7.32
N SER A 159 -11.56 -9.49 7.08
CA SER A 159 -12.66 -8.79 7.76
C SER A 159 -12.62 -8.84 9.30
N PRO A 160 -12.16 -9.93 9.97
CA PRO A 160 -11.98 -9.91 11.42
C PRO A 160 -10.93 -8.90 11.88
N LEU A 161 -9.82 -8.73 11.14
CA LEU A 161 -8.80 -7.72 11.45
C LEU A 161 -9.35 -6.31 11.26
N ILE A 162 -10.17 -6.10 10.22
CA ILE A 162 -10.80 -4.80 10.01
C ILE A 162 -11.82 -4.50 11.12
N ALA A 163 -12.60 -5.49 11.55
CA ALA A 163 -13.52 -5.33 12.67
C ALA A 163 -12.79 -4.97 13.97
N GLU A 164 -11.69 -5.68 14.27
CA GLU A 164 -10.78 -5.38 15.39
C GLU A 164 -10.23 -3.96 15.28
N ARG A 165 -9.71 -3.58 14.10
CA ARG A 165 -9.18 -2.24 13.80
C ARG A 165 -10.20 -1.13 14.03
N GLU A 166 -11.41 -1.27 13.51
CA GLU A 166 -12.46 -0.25 13.61
C GLU A 166 -12.86 0.03 15.06
N THR A 167 -13.03 -1.02 15.87
CA THR A 167 -13.37 -0.83 17.28
C THR A 167 -12.21 -0.26 18.11
N MET A 168 -10.96 -0.46 17.71
CA MET A 168 -9.79 0.13 18.40
C MET A 168 -9.67 1.64 18.19
N LYS A 169 -10.19 2.20 17.08
CA LYS A 169 -10.13 3.64 16.80
C LYS A 169 -10.89 4.50 17.81
N SER A 170 -11.94 3.93 18.42
CA SER A 170 -12.82 4.63 19.36
C SER A 170 -12.59 4.21 20.82
N SER A 171 -11.48 3.53 21.10
CA SER A 171 -11.12 3.05 22.43
C SER A 171 -9.68 3.42 22.82
N GLU A 172 -9.40 3.35 24.11
CA GLU A 172 -8.08 3.56 24.69
C GLU A 172 -7.55 2.26 25.29
N LEU A 173 -6.33 1.87 24.91
CA LEU A 173 -5.63 0.74 25.48
C LEU A 173 -4.97 1.15 26.80
N MET A 174 -5.29 0.44 27.87
CA MET A 174 -4.62 0.53 29.16
C MET A 174 -3.57 -0.59 29.24
N LEU A 175 -2.29 -0.20 29.29
CA LEU A 175 -1.16 -1.11 29.31
C LEU A 175 -0.11 -0.62 30.31
N GLU A 176 0.39 -1.53 31.14
CA GLU A 176 1.47 -1.23 32.06
C GLU A 176 2.80 -1.10 31.30
N ILE A 177 3.53 0.01 31.41
CA ILE A 177 4.84 0.26 30.79
C ILE A 177 5.73 0.96 31.83
N GLY A 178 6.86 0.35 32.18
CA GLY A 178 7.73 0.81 33.27
C GLY A 178 7.09 0.70 34.65
N GLY A 179 6.23 -0.30 34.87
CA GLY A 179 5.46 -0.48 36.12
C GLY A 179 4.28 0.49 36.30
N ILE A 180 3.96 1.31 35.28
CA ILE A 180 2.91 2.33 35.34
C ILE A 180 1.85 2.04 34.30
N LEU A 181 0.58 2.07 34.70
CA LEU A 181 -0.55 1.90 33.79
C LEU A 181 -0.70 3.16 32.92
N ARG A 182 -0.50 3.01 31.60
CA ARG A 182 -0.60 4.09 30.61
C ARG A 182 -1.74 3.88 29.64
N SER A 183 -2.32 4.97 29.16
CA SER A 183 -3.38 4.99 28.13
C SER A 183 -2.78 5.25 26.74
N PHE A 184 -3.17 4.45 25.74
CA PHE A 184 -2.76 4.58 24.34
C PHE A 184 -3.97 4.67 23.41
N LYS A 185 -3.92 5.61 22.48
CA LYS A 185 -4.84 5.79 21.35
C LYS A 185 -4.13 5.42 20.05
N PHE A 186 -4.88 4.87 19.10
CA PHE A 186 -4.32 4.42 17.83
C PHE A 186 -4.88 5.21 16.65
N ILE A 187 -3.98 5.61 15.75
CA ILE A 187 -4.32 6.15 14.44
C ILE A 187 -3.76 5.19 13.40
N PHE A 188 -4.65 4.44 12.76
CA PHE A 188 -4.30 3.53 11.68
C PHE A 188 -4.22 4.28 10.35
N ARG A 189 -3.11 4.11 9.63
CA ARG A 189 -2.87 4.70 8.33
C ARG A 189 -2.56 3.61 7.33
N GLY A 190 -3.57 3.26 6.53
CA GLY A 190 -3.41 2.27 5.48
C GLY A 190 -2.70 2.84 4.26
N THR A 191 -1.36 2.83 4.25
CA THR A 191 -0.55 3.42 3.16
C THR A 191 0.37 2.43 2.44
N GLY A 192 0.62 1.24 3.02
CA GLY A 192 1.48 0.22 2.40
C GLY A 192 0.70 -0.73 1.50
N TYR A 193 -0.07 -0.20 0.56
CA TYR A 193 -0.87 -0.94 -0.42
C TYR A 193 -0.46 -0.45 -1.81
N ASP A 194 -0.26 -1.37 -2.76
CA ASP A 194 -0.08 -0.97 -4.15
C ASP A 194 -1.40 -0.48 -4.76
N GLU A 195 -1.34 0.20 -5.91
CA GLU A 195 -2.56 0.78 -6.53
C GLU A 195 -3.60 -0.31 -6.87
N LYS A 196 -3.13 -1.51 -7.25
CA LYS A 196 -4.01 -2.63 -7.58
C LYS A 196 -4.84 -3.02 -6.37
N LEU A 197 -4.21 -3.23 -5.22
CA LEU A 197 -4.89 -3.61 -4.00
C LEU A 197 -5.73 -2.47 -3.43
N VAL A 198 -5.26 -1.21 -3.49
CA VAL A 198 -6.09 -0.05 -3.11
C VAL A 198 -7.40 -0.05 -3.89
N ARG A 199 -7.36 -0.24 -5.21
CA ARG A 199 -8.57 -0.27 -6.04
C ARG A 199 -9.51 -1.41 -5.64
N GLU A 200 -8.96 -2.59 -5.39
CA GLU A 200 -9.72 -3.77 -4.96
C GLU A 200 -10.43 -3.53 -3.62
N VAL A 201 -9.73 -3.01 -2.62
CA VAL A 201 -10.26 -2.86 -1.25
C VAL A 201 -11.13 -1.61 -1.04
N GLU A 202 -10.95 -0.58 -1.89
CA GLU A 202 -11.74 0.66 -1.91
C GLU A 202 -12.87 0.64 -2.95
N GLY A 203 -13.12 -0.51 -3.59
CA GLY A 203 -14.25 -0.70 -4.51
C GLY A 203 -14.15 0.08 -5.83
N LEU A 204 -12.93 0.44 -6.23
CA LEU A 204 -12.65 1.17 -7.47
C LEU A 204 -12.45 0.19 -8.62
N GLU A 205 -12.80 0.62 -9.83
CA GLU A 205 -12.39 -0.12 -11.04
C GLU A 205 -10.87 -0.29 -11.13
N ALA A 206 -10.43 -1.38 -11.77
CA ALA A 206 -9.02 -1.70 -11.97
C ALA A 206 -8.23 -0.59 -12.72
N SER A 207 -6.90 -0.62 -12.66
CA SER A 207 -6.00 0.43 -13.20
C SER A 207 -6.13 0.72 -14.71
N GLY A 208 -6.79 -0.18 -15.46
CA GLY A 208 -7.15 0.02 -16.87
C GLY A 208 -8.32 0.98 -17.09
N SER A 209 -9.00 1.42 -16.02
CA SER A 209 -10.15 2.30 -16.08
C SER A 209 -9.84 3.65 -16.74
N VAL A 210 -10.91 4.32 -17.18
CA VAL A 210 -10.91 5.74 -17.52
C VAL A 210 -10.69 6.61 -16.27
N TYR A 211 -11.12 6.19 -15.08
CA TYR A 211 -10.84 6.87 -13.81
C TYR A 211 -9.47 6.42 -13.28
N ILE A 212 -8.45 7.24 -13.54
CA ILE A 212 -7.06 6.81 -13.39
C ILE A 212 -6.50 6.95 -11.98
N CYS A 213 -7.17 7.68 -11.11
CA CYS A 213 -6.61 8.06 -9.83
C CYS A 213 -7.40 7.42 -8.67
N THR A 214 -6.68 6.93 -7.66
CA THR A 214 -7.29 6.48 -6.40
C THR A 214 -7.55 7.64 -5.44
N LEU A 215 -7.07 8.85 -5.75
CA LEU A 215 -7.16 10.04 -4.90
C LEU A 215 -8.16 11.09 -5.43
N CYS A 216 -8.40 11.14 -6.74
CA CYS A 216 -9.30 12.11 -7.37
C CYS A 216 -10.21 11.47 -8.42
N ASP A 217 -11.12 12.26 -8.97
CA ASP A 217 -12.15 11.79 -9.91
C ASP A 217 -11.81 12.00 -11.38
N ALA A 218 -10.60 12.48 -11.66
CA ALA A 218 -10.18 12.80 -13.02
C ALA A 218 -10.18 11.56 -13.92
N THR A 219 -10.70 11.75 -15.12
CA THR A 219 -10.55 10.78 -16.20
C THR A 219 -9.13 10.81 -16.77
N ARG A 220 -8.73 9.74 -17.48
CA ARG A 220 -7.44 9.64 -18.16
C ARG A 220 -7.23 10.80 -19.14
N LEU A 221 -8.29 11.19 -19.84
CA LEU A 221 -8.26 12.28 -20.80
C LEU A 221 -8.06 13.63 -20.10
N GLU A 222 -8.86 13.93 -19.07
CA GLU A 222 -8.73 15.17 -18.30
C GLU A 222 -7.35 15.28 -17.64
N ALA A 223 -6.86 14.19 -17.05
CA ALA A 223 -5.53 14.15 -16.45
C ALA A 223 -4.42 14.36 -17.48
N SER A 224 -4.58 13.89 -18.73
CA SER A 224 -3.60 14.14 -19.80
C SER A 224 -3.57 15.60 -20.27
N GLN A 225 -4.67 16.35 -20.08
CA GLN A 225 -4.79 17.75 -20.48
C GLN A 225 -4.34 18.69 -19.35
N ASN A 226 -4.72 18.39 -18.10
CA ASN A 226 -4.44 19.22 -16.94
C ASN A 226 -3.07 18.90 -16.30
N LEU A 227 -2.72 17.61 -16.22
CA LEU A 227 -1.49 17.03 -15.66
C LEU A 227 -1.26 17.27 -14.15
N VAL A 228 -1.38 18.51 -13.67
CA VAL A 228 -0.84 18.92 -12.35
C VAL A 228 -1.86 19.58 -11.41
N PHE A 229 -2.99 20.08 -11.89
CA PHE A 229 -4.00 20.74 -11.04
C PHE A 229 -5.16 19.80 -10.70
N HIS A 230 -4.90 18.90 -9.74
CA HIS A 230 -5.90 18.02 -9.14
C HIS A 230 -5.83 18.11 -7.63
N SER A 231 -6.99 17.98 -6.98
CA SER A 231 -7.10 17.89 -5.52
C SER A 231 -7.47 16.47 -5.12
N ILE A 232 -7.09 16.06 -3.91
CA ILE A 232 -7.58 14.82 -3.30
C ILE A 232 -9.06 15.01 -2.98
N THR A 233 -9.92 14.22 -3.62
CA THR A 233 -11.38 14.25 -3.38
C THR A 233 -11.86 12.97 -2.75
N ARG A 234 -11.32 11.81 -3.16
CA ARG A 234 -11.75 10.50 -2.69
C ARG A 234 -11.41 10.24 -1.23
N SER A 235 -12.29 9.52 -0.57
CA SER A 235 -12.09 8.97 0.77
C SER A 235 -12.89 7.68 0.93
N HIS A 236 -12.52 6.86 1.91
CA HIS A 236 -13.24 5.61 2.19
C HIS A 236 -14.74 5.83 2.46
N SER A 237 -15.09 6.85 3.24
CA SER A 237 -16.48 7.19 3.54
C SER A 237 -17.26 7.64 2.31
N GLU A 238 -16.63 8.41 1.42
CA GLU A 238 -17.24 8.79 0.14
C GLU A 238 -17.42 7.58 -0.79
N ASN A 239 -16.42 6.70 -0.87
CA ASN A 239 -16.53 5.48 -1.67
C ASN A 239 -17.70 4.59 -1.19
N LEU A 240 -17.92 4.48 0.13
CA LEU A 240 -19.08 3.76 0.67
C LEU A 240 -20.41 4.40 0.20
N GLN A 241 -20.52 5.72 0.21
CA GLN A 241 -21.71 6.44 -0.27
C GLN A 241 -21.92 6.27 -1.77
N ARG A 242 -20.83 6.31 -2.55
CA ARG A 242 -20.86 6.08 -4.00
C ARG A 242 -21.29 4.66 -4.33
N TYR A 243 -20.80 3.66 -3.60
CA TYR A 243 -21.26 2.29 -3.75
C TYR A 243 -22.76 2.13 -3.42
N GLU A 244 -23.27 2.75 -2.35
CA GLU A 244 -24.70 2.70 -2.06
C GLU A 244 -25.54 3.36 -3.16
N THR A 245 -25.02 4.43 -3.78
CA THR A 245 -25.64 5.06 -4.95
C THR A 245 -25.64 4.12 -6.15
N TRP A 246 -24.52 3.45 -6.44
CA TRP A 246 -24.39 2.45 -7.50
C TRP A 246 -25.39 1.29 -7.30
N ARG A 247 -25.44 0.73 -6.09
CA ARG A 247 -26.29 -0.41 -5.74
C ARG A 247 -27.78 -0.08 -5.80
N ALA A 248 -28.18 1.09 -5.29
CA ALA A 248 -29.58 1.48 -5.21
C ALA A 248 -30.13 2.10 -6.50
N ASN A 249 -29.25 2.65 -7.35
CA ASN A 249 -29.59 3.45 -8.53
C ASN A 249 -30.82 4.37 -8.29
N PRO A 250 -30.74 5.32 -7.34
CA PRO A 250 -31.88 6.12 -6.91
C PRO A 250 -32.38 7.08 -7.99
N TYR A 251 -31.59 7.31 -9.04
CA TYR A 251 -31.92 8.20 -10.16
C TYR A 251 -32.40 7.44 -11.41
N HIS A 252 -32.47 6.11 -11.36
CA HIS A 252 -32.86 5.26 -12.49
C HIS A 252 -32.05 5.52 -13.76
N GLU A 253 -30.76 5.78 -13.60
CA GLU A 253 -29.82 6.08 -14.68
C GLU A 253 -29.43 4.81 -15.43
N SER A 254 -28.99 4.97 -16.68
CA SER A 254 -28.31 3.91 -17.40
C SER A 254 -26.97 3.56 -16.73
N VAL A 255 -26.40 2.41 -17.07
CA VAL A 255 -25.14 1.94 -16.46
C VAL A 255 -23.99 2.93 -16.66
N ASP A 256 -23.90 3.57 -17.84
CA ASP A 256 -22.82 4.50 -18.15
C ASP A 256 -22.98 5.84 -17.40
N GLU A 257 -24.21 6.35 -17.32
CA GLU A 257 -24.53 7.56 -16.55
C GLU A 257 -24.30 7.34 -15.05
N LEU A 258 -24.75 6.20 -14.52
CA LEU A 258 -24.55 5.85 -13.11
C LEU A 258 -23.07 5.66 -12.79
N ARG A 259 -22.33 4.99 -13.68
CA ARG A 259 -20.87 4.81 -13.57
C ARG A 259 -20.14 6.16 -13.53
N ASP A 260 -20.57 7.12 -14.36
CA ASP A 260 -20.00 8.47 -14.29
C ASP A 260 -20.39 9.20 -13.01
N ARG A 261 -21.65 9.08 -12.54
CA ARG A 261 -22.07 9.66 -11.26
C ARG A 261 -21.22 9.18 -10.09
N VAL A 262 -20.95 7.89 -10.02
CA VAL A 262 -20.17 7.28 -8.93
C VAL A 262 -18.67 7.25 -9.20
N LYS A 263 -18.22 7.81 -10.34
CA LYS A 263 -16.82 7.89 -10.77
C LYS A 263 -16.11 6.54 -10.68
N GLY A 264 -16.76 5.48 -11.17
CA GLY A 264 -16.19 4.13 -11.22
C GLY A 264 -16.10 3.39 -9.88
N VAL A 265 -16.84 3.80 -8.84
CA VAL A 265 -17.02 3.00 -7.62
C VAL A 265 -18.21 2.05 -7.81
N SER A 266 -17.92 0.79 -8.11
CA SER A 266 -18.93 -0.23 -8.44
C SER A 266 -18.89 -1.46 -7.54
N ALA A 267 -17.92 -1.55 -6.64
CA ALA A 267 -17.82 -2.56 -5.60
C ALA A 267 -17.84 -1.89 -4.20
N LYS A 268 -18.15 -2.66 -3.17
CA LYS A 268 -18.25 -2.13 -1.81
C LYS A 268 -16.85 -2.00 -1.20
N PRO A 269 -16.41 -0.81 -0.76
CA PRO A 269 -15.18 -0.68 0.01
C PRO A 269 -15.24 -1.51 1.28
N PHE A 270 -14.13 -2.16 1.66
CA PHE A 270 -14.08 -2.97 2.87
C PHE A 270 -12.86 -2.69 3.77
N ILE A 271 -11.75 -2.14 3.25
CA ILE A 271 -10.63 -1.65 4.06
C ILE A 271 -10.52 -0.14 3.85
N GLU A 272 -10.51 0.63 4.94
CA GLU A 272 -10.18 2.05 4.88
C GLU A 272 -8.68 2.23 4.65
N THR A 273 -8.33 2.72 3.46
CA THR A 273 -6.99 3.15 3.10
C THR A 273 -6.85 4.66 3.26
N LEU A 274 -5.63 5.15 3.49
CA LEU A 274 -5.35 6.57 3.47
C LEU A 274 -5.07 6.99 2.02
N PRO A 275 -5.77 8.00 1.45
CA PRO A 275 -5.49 8.51 0.11
C PRO A 275 -4.03 9.01 0.01
N SER A 276 -3.18 8.18 -0.57
CA SER A 276 -1.73 8.37 -0.60
C SER A 276 -1.13 7.68 -1.82
N ILE A 277 0.20 7.72 -1.93
CA ILE A 277 0.96 7.10 -3.01
C ILE A 277 1.96 6.13 -2.40
N ASP A 278 1.99 4.89 -2.88
CA ASP A 278 3.10 4.00 -2.57
C ASP A 278 4.34 4.41 -3.37
N ALA A 279 5.33 4.93 -2.65
CA ALA A 279 6.57 5.41 -3.22
C ALA A 279 7.37 4.33 -3.96
N LEU A 280 7.27 3.05 -3.54
CA LEU A 280 7.98 1.96 -4.20
C LEU A 280 7.38 1.67 -5.58
N HIS A 281 6.07 1.42 -5.64
CA HIS A 281 5.41 1.16 -6.93
C HIS A 281 5.36 2.41 -7.82
N CYS A 282 5.33 3.62 -7.26
CA CYS A 282 5.50 4.86 -8.01
C CYS A 282 6.87 4.92 -8.71
N ASP A 283 7.95 4.59 -8.01
CA ASP A 283 9.30 4.51 -8.59
C ASP A 283 9.37 3.46 -9.72
N ILE A 284 8.81 2.27 -9.50
CA ILE A 284 8.81 1.18 -10.47
C ILE A 284 8.00 1.55 -11.71
N GLY A 285 6.81 2.11 -11.53
CA GLY A 285 5.92 2.55 -12.61
C GLY A 285 6.55 3.65 -13.45
N ASN A 286 7.06 4.70 -12.80
CA ASN A 286 7.74 5.81 -13.48
C ASN A 286 8.97 5.32 -14.25
N ALA A 287 9.80 4.46 -13.65
CA ALA A 287 10.95 3.91 -14.35
C ALA A 287 10.57 3.03 -15.55
N ALA A 288 9.48 2.27 -15.46
CA ALA A 288 8.96 1.49 -16.57
C ALA A 288 8.48 2.40 -17.72
N GLU A 289 7.86 3.54 -17.40
CA GLU A 289 7.42 4.50 -18.40
C GLU A 289 8.60 5.22 -19.06
N PHE A 290 9.61 5.66 -18.29
CA PHE A 290 10.85 6.21 -18.85
C PHE A 290 11.59 5.18 -19.72
N TYR A 291 11.65 3.92 -19.30
CA TYR A 291 12.22 2.84 -20.11
C TYR A 291 11.47 2.69 -21.44
N ARG A 292 10.14 2.80 -21.43
CA ARG A 292 9.32 2.81 -22.64
C ARG A 292 9.59 4.04 -23.50
N ILE A 293 9.67 5.23 -22.91
CA ILE A 293 10.03 6.48 -23.61
C ILE A 293 11.37 6.31 -24.32
N PHE A 294 12.40 5.79 -23.66
CA PHE A 294 13.71 5.55 -24.27
C PHE A 294 13.63 4.63 -25.50
N GLN A 295 12.83 3.56 -25.45
CA GLN A 295 12.61 2.70 -26.61
C GLN A 295 11.95 3.43 -27.78
N LEU A 296 10.97 4.30 -27.49
CA LEU A 296 10.23 5.04 -28.51
C LEU A 296 11.07 6.16 -29.13
N GLU A 297 11.96 6.80 -28.35
CA GLU A 297 12.91 7.80 -28.87
C GLU A 297 13.98 7.18 -29.77
N ILE A 298 14.50 6.00 -29.42
CA ILE A 298 15.41 5.22 -30.29
C ILE A 298 14.73 4.90 -31.64
N GLY A 299 13.42 4.66 -31.61
CA GLY A 299 12.62 4.36 -32.78
C GLY A 299 12.08 5.57 -33.55
N GLU A 300 12.35 6.79 -33.08
CA GLU A 300 11.80 8.04 -33.63
C GLU A 300 10.28 7.96 -33.89
N VAL A 301 9.51 7.41 -32.95
CA VAL A 301 8.05 7.16 -33.13
C VAL A 301 7.26 8.45 -33.36
N TYR A 302 7.80 9.59 -32.95
CA TYR A 302 7.26 10.91 -33.26
C TYR A 302 7.28 11.25 -34.76
N LYS A 303 8.16 10.62 -35.56
CA LYS A 303 8.15 10.69 -37.04
C LYS A 303 7.35 9.55 -37.65
N ASN A 304 7.48 8.34 -37.10
CA ASN A 304 6.88 7.11 -37.63
C ASN A 304 5.93 6.48 -36.60
N SER A 305 4.68 6.93 -36.59
CA SER A 305 3.66 6.48 -35.63
C SER A 305 3.27 5.00 -35.79
N ASN A 306 3.40 4.44 -37.01
CA ASN A 306 2.96 3.09 -37.37
C ASN A 306 4.06 2.02 -37.26
N ALA A 307 4.83 2.04 -36.16
CA ALA A 307 5.86 1.04 -35.91
C ALA A 307 5.28 -0.33 -35.53
N THR A 308 5.73 -1.38 -36.23
CA THR A 308 5.36 -2.77 -36.00
C THR A 308 5.86 -3.29 -34.64
N ARG A 309 5.31 -4.42 -34.20
CA ARG A 309 5.74 -5.07 -32.95
C ARG A 309 7.19 -5.54 -33.03
N GLU A 310 7.62 -5.99 -34.20
CA GLU A 310 8.98 -6.47 -34.47
C GLU A 310 9.99 -5.32 -34.40
N GLU A 311 9.65 -4.14 -34.91
CA GLU A 311 10.48 -2.93 -34.81
C GLU A 311 10.64 -2.48 -33.35
N ARG A 312 9.54 -2.43 -32.59
CA ARG A 312 9.58 -2.09 -31.16
C ARG A 312 10.46 -3.07 -30.36
N LYS A 313 10.39 -4.37 -30.66
CA LYS A 313 11.28 -5.38 -30.07
C LYS A 313 12.75 -5.17 -30.43
N LYS A 314 13.05 -4.72 -31.66
CA LYS A 314 14.43 -4.37 -32.07
C LYS A 314 14.95 -3.19 -31.25
N TRP A 315 14.16 -2.13 -31.06
CA TRP A 315 14.56 -0.97 -30.26
C TRP A 315 14.78 -1.33 -28.79
N GLN A 316 13.89 -2.16 -28.22
CA GLN A 316 14.11 -2.73 -26.89
C GLN A 316 15.44 -3.48 -26.80
N THR A 317 15.73 -4.35 -27.76
CA THR A 317 16.99 -5.13 -27.78
C THR A 317 18.23 -4.22 -27.89
N ILE A 318 18.14 -3.13 -28.66
CA ILE A 318 19.22 -2.14 -28.79
C ILE A 318 19.44 -1.42 -27.45
N LEU A 319 18.37 -0.92 -26.83
CA LEU A 319 18.42 -0.27 -25.52
C LEU A 319 19.02 -1.19 -24.46
N ASP A 320 18.54 -2.44 -24.38
CA ASP A 320 18.99 -3.45 -23.44
C ASP A 320 20.49 -3.75 -23.55
N LYS A 321 20.99 -3.91 -24.78
CA LYS A 321 22.42 -4.12 -25.03
C LYS A 321 23.24 -2.90 -24.61
N HIS A 322 22.72 -1.70 -24.86
CA HIS A 322 23.41 -0.47 -24.54
C HIS A 322 23.45 -0.19 -23.03
N LEU A 323 22.33 -0.34 -22.33
CA LEU A 323 22.25 -0.23 -20.86
C LEU A 323 23.13 -1.27 -20.16
N ARG A 324 23.22 -2.50 -20.70
CA ARG A 324 24.18 -3.49 -20.20
C ARG A 324 25.61 -3.03 -20.36
N LYS A 325 25.96 -2.46 -21.52
CA LYS A 325 27.33 -2.02 -21.83
C LYS A 325 27.76 -0.80 -21.02
N LYS A 326 26.89 0.21 -20.88
CA LYS A 326 27.21 1.50 -20.26
C LYS A 326 26.88 1.57 -18.77
N MET A 327 25.74 1.01 -18.37
CA MET A 327 25.21 1.12 -17.01
C MET A 327 25.35 -0.17 -16.20
N ASN A 328 25.91 -1.23 -16.79
CA ASN A 328 25.97 -2.58 -16.20
C ASN A 328 24.59 -3.08 -15.74
N LEU A 329 23.55 -2.72 -16.48
CA LEU A 329 22.18 -3.12 -16.23
C LEU A 329 21.81 -4.33 -17.09
N LYS A 330 21.58 -5.47 -16.45
CA LYS A 330 21.09 -6.67 -17.15
C LYS A 330 19.61 -6.48 -17.49
N PRO A 331 19.16 -6.83 -18.71
CA PRO A 331 17.75 -6.85 -19.06
C PRO A 331 16.95 -7.71 -18.09
N ILE A 332 15.79 -7.22 -17.70
CA ILE A 332 14.87 -7.86 -16.76
C ILE A 332 13.50 -8.03 -17.41
N MET A 333 12.78 -9.06 -17.02
CA MET A 333 11.43 -9.31 -17.53
C MET A 333 10.41 -8.30 -16.96
N ARG A 334 10.56 -7.95 -15.68
CA ARG A 334 9.67 -7.05 -14.95
C ARG A 334 10.50 -6.01 -14.22
N MET A 335 10.11 -4.74 -14.32
CA MET A 335 10.78 -3.63 -13.64
C MET A 335 10.77 -3.87 -12.12
N ASN A 336 11.91 -3.65 -11.46
CA ASN A 336 12.02 -3.74 -10.00
C ASN A 336 12.71 -2.50 -9.44
N GLY A 337 12.61 -2.30 -8.12
CA GLY A 337 13.12 -1.10 -7.46
C GLY A 337 14.63 -0.88 -7.62
N ASN A 338 15.44 -1.94 -7.75
CA ASN A 338 16.88 -1.81 -7.94
C ASN A 338 17.22 -1.31 -9.34
N PHE A 339 16.52 -1.84 -10.35
CA PHE A 339 16.67 -1.38 -11.72
C PHE A 339 16.14 0.05 -11.87
N ALA A 340 14.97 0.36 -11.31
CA ALA A 340 14.39 1.69 -11.33
C ALA A 340 15.36 2.75 -10.78
N ARG A 341 15.95 2.51 -9.60
CA ARG A 341 16.93 3.43 -8.99
C ARG A 341 18.16 3.68 -9.85
N LYS A 342 18.65 2.68 -10.58
CA LYS A 342 19.80 2.83 -11.47
C LYS A 342 19.43 3.51 -12.79
N LEU A 343 18.29 3.14 -13.36
CA LEU A 343 17.78 3.66 -14.62
C LEU A 343 17.41 5.15 -14.52
N MET A 344 16.83 5.58 -13.40
CA MET A 344 16.46 6.97 -13.17
C MET A 344 17.69 7.76 -12.70
N SER A 345 18.61 8.07 -13.62
CA SER A 345 19.86 8.79 -13.36
C SER A 345 20.30 9.62 -14.57
N LYS A 346 21.13 10.66 -14.33
CA LYS A 346 21.67 11.52 -15.39
C LYS A 346 22.57 10.74 -16.34
N GLU A 347 23.38 9.85 -15.79
CA GLU A 347 24.29 8.99 -16.53
C GLU A 347 23.54 8.03 -17.46
N THR A 348 22.37 7.53 -17.03
CA THR A 348 21.54 6.66 -17.90
C THR A 348 20.99 7.44 -19.08
N VAL A 349 20.42 8.63 -18.86
CA VAL A 349 19.85 9.40 -19.97
C VAL A 349 20.94 9.85 -20.94
N GLU A 350 22.14 10.20 -20.45
CA GLU A 350 23.30 10.49 -21.31
C GLU A 350 23.70 9.29 -22.18
N ALA A 351 23.76 8.09 -21.60
CA ALA A 351 24.02 6.86 -22.35
C ALA A 351 22.91 6.61 -23.39
N VAL A 352 21.65 6.80 -23.05
CA VAL A 352 20.53 6.63 -23.99
C VAL A 352 20.60 7.64 -25.13
N CYS A 353 21.01 8.88 -24.87
CA CYS A 353 21.19 9.90 -25.90
C CYS A 353 22.21 9.50 -26.99
N GLU A 354 23.18 8.63 -26.70
CA GLU A 354 24.09 8.07 -27.73
C GLU A 354 23.35 7.26 -28.82
N LEU A 355 22.12 6.80 -28.54
CA LEU A 355 21.28 6.05 -29.47
C LEU A 355 20.20 6.90 -30.14
N VAL A 356 20.00 8.15 -29.71
CA VAL A 356 18.96 9.04 -30.23
C VAL A 356 19.58 9.98 -31.26
N GLN A 357 19.05 10.01 -32.47
CA GLN A 357 19.67 10.75 -33.59
C GLN A 357 19.45 12.27 -33.53
N CYS A 358 18.32 12.70 -32.96
CA CYS A 358 17.92 14.11 -32.96
C CYS A 358 18.39 14.81 -31.67
N GLU A 359 19.25 15.82 -31.81
CA GLU A 359 19.81 16.60 -30.68
C GLU A 359 18.72 17.26 -29.83
N GLU A 360 17.68 17.82 -30.46
CA GLU A 360 16.52 18.41 -29.76
C GLU A 360 15.82 17.38 -28.86
N ARG A 361 15.68 16.13 -29.33
CA ARG A 361 15.10 15.04 -28.50
C ARG A 361 16.04 14.61 -27.38
N GLN A 362 17.35 14.65 -27.61
CA GLN A 362 18.32 14.38 -26.54
C GLN A 362 18.22 15.41 -25.42
N GLU A 363 18.08 16.70 -25.76
CA GLU A 363 17.93 17.78 -24.78
C GLU A 363 16.61 17.65 -24.01
N ALA A 364 15.50 17.39 -24.71
CA ALA A 364 14.21 17.13 -24.07
C ALA A 364 14.23 15.94 -23.09
N LEU A 365 14.91 14.84 -23.44
CA LEU A 365 15.06 13.69 -22.54
C LEU A 365 15.88 14.04 -21.28
N LYS A 366 16.97 14.80 -21.46
CA LYS A 366 17.82 15.25 -20.34
C LYS A 366 17.06 16.17 -19.40
N GLU A 367 16.30 17.11 -19.95
CA GLU A 367 15.44 18.01 -19.16
C GLU A 367 14.36 17.21 -18.42
N LEU A 368 13.68 16.28 -19.09
CA LEU A 368 12.66 15.44 -18.47
C LEU A 368 13.22 14.62 -17.30
N MET A 369 14.41 14.03 -17.46
CA MET A 369 15.10 13.31 -16.37
C MET A 369 15.53 14.27 -15.25
N ASP A 370 16.04 15.46 -15.57
CA ASP A 370 16.44 16.44 -14.56
C ASP A 370 15.25 16.92 -13.71
N LEU A 371 14.10 17.20 -14.34
CA LEU A 371 12.85 17.51 -13.63
C LEU A 371 12.40 16.36 -12.74
N TYR A 372 12.39 15.13 -13.27
CA TYR A 372 12.05 13.94 -12.48
C TYR A 372 12.95 13.79 -11.25
N LEU A 373 14.26 13.95 -11.41
CA LEU A 373 15.23 13.85 -10.32
C LEU A 373 15.12 14.97 -9.29
N LYS A 374 14.65 16.16 -9.68
CA LYS A 374 14.33 17.25 -8.75
C LYS A 374 13.08 16.97 -7.92
N MET A 375 12.08 16.31 -8.51
CA MET A 375 10.83 16.00 -7.82
C MET A 375 10.94 14.73 -6.96
N LYS A 376 11.74 13.75 -7.38
CA LYS A 376 11.85 12.43 -6.75
C LYS A 376 12.12 12.40 -5.24
N PRO A 377 12.99 13.26 -4.70
CA PRO A 377 13.22 13.32 -3.25
C PRO A 377 12.01 13.77 -2.42
N VAL A 378 10.95 14.30 -3.04
CA VAL A 378 9.77 14.79 -2.32
C VAL A 378 8.83 13.64 -1.92
N TRP A 379 8.75 12.57 -2.74
CA TRP A 379 7.88 11.42 -2.45
C TRP A 379 8.64 10.19 -1.92
N ARG A 380 9.96 10.28 -1.73
CA ARG A 380 10.82 9.20 -1.21
C ARG A 380 11.48 9.60 0.08
#